data_AF-A0A510UL45-F1
#
_entry.id   AF-A0A510UL45-F1
#
_cell.length_a   1.000
_cell.length_b   1.000
_cell.length_c   1.000
_cell.angle_alpha   90.00
_cell.angle_beta   90.00
_cell.angle_gamma   90.00
#
_symmetry.space_group_name_H-M   'P 1'
#
loop_
_entity.id
_entity.type
_entity.pdbx_description
1 polymer ?
#
loop_
_entity_poly.entity_id
_entity_poly.type
_entity_poly.pdbx_seq_one_letter_code
_entity_poly.pdbx_strand_id
1 'polypeptide(L)' 'MKIISNELKKHIKDYLVANQTDPMLIVDMKWVMRATKNIFVDELLMHTRGNQTKAAGIAGMNRGTLRTIYNSKDACE' A
#
# COMPACT_ATOMS: atom_id res chain seq x y z
N MET A 1 1.41 -15.89 -8.87
CA MET A 1 0.84 -14.56 -8.54
C MET A 1 -0.61 -14.61 -8.01
N LYS A 2 -1.05 -15.69 -7.33
CA LYS A 2 -2.39 -15.79 -6.69
C LYS A 2 -2.34 -15.82 -5.15
N ILE A 3 -1.16 -16.02 -4.58
CA ILE A 3 -0.95 -16.23 -3.14
C ILE A 3 -1.18 -14.92 -2.35
N ILE A 4 -0.56 -13.83 -2.80
CA ILE A 4 -0.70 -12.49 -2.19
C ILE A 4 -2.18 -12.05 -2.17
N SER A 5 -2.94 -12.32 -3.23
CA SER A 5 -4.36 -11.95 -3.29
C SER A 5 -5.22 -12.70 -2.26
N ASN A 6 -4.92 -13.97 -1.97
CA ASN A 6 -5.71 -14.76 -1.03
C ASN A 6 -5.44 -14.35 0.43
N GLU A 7 -4.18 -14.08 0.77
CA GLU A 7 -3.79 -13.69 2.12
C GLU A 7 -4.27 -12.28 2.46
N LEU A 8 -4.14 -11.33 1.52
CA LEU A 8 -4.68 -9.98 1.68
C LEU A 8 -6.21 -10.00 1.81
N LYS A 9 -6.89 -10.82 1.00
CA LYS A 9 -8.35 -10.99 1.07
C LYS A 9 -8.78 -11.50 2.45
N LYS A 10 -8.03 -12.45 3.03
CA LYS A 10 -8.30 -12.96 4.38
C LYS A 10 -8.18 -11.86 5.43
N HIS A 11 -7.07 -11.13 5.44
CA HIS A 11 -6.83 -10.04 6.40
C HIS A 11 -7.86 -8.92 6.31
N ILE A 12 -8.24 -8.52 5.08
CA ILE A 12 -9.29 -7.51 4.87
C ILE A 12 -10.62 -8.01 5.45
N LYS A 13 -10.98 -9.27 5.19
CA LYS A 13 -12.22 -9.85 5.70
C LYS A 13 -12.22 -9.88 7.23
N ASP A 14 -11.14 -10.34 7.84
CA ASP A 14 -11.02 -10.44 9.30
C ASP A 14 -11.12 -9.05 9.95
N TYR A 15 -10.47 -8.03 9.38
CA TYR A 15 -10.57 -6.64 9.84
C TYR A 15 -11.98 -6.08 9.72
N LEU A 16 -12.65 -6.28 8.58
CA LEU A 16 -14.02 -5.81 8.38
C LEU A 16 -15.01 -6.48 9.34
N VAL A 17 -14.89 -7.79 9.58
CA VAL A 17 -15.73 -8.54 10.53
C VAL A 17 -15.50 -8.05 11.96
N ALA A 18 -14.24 -7.83 12.36
CA ALA A 18 -13.91 -7.35 13.70
C ALA A 18 -14.49 -5.96 14.02
N ASN A 19 -14.67 -5.11 13.00
CA ASN A 19 -15.19 -3.75 13.13
C ASN A 19 -16.68 -3.64 12.75
N GLN A 20 -17.40 -4.76 12.61
CA GLN A 20 -18.80 -4.82 12.18
C GLN A 20 -19.81 -4.62 13.33
N THR A 21 -19.35 -4.24 14.51
CA THR A 21 -20.14 -4.15 15.75
C THR A 21 -21.18 -3.04 15.75
N ASP A 22 -21.00 -1.98 14.96
CA ASP A 22 -21.94 -0.85 14.88
C ASP A 22 -22.21 -0.46 13.40
N PRO A 23 -23.47 -0.52 12.93
CA PRO A 23 -23.85 -0.12 11.57
C PRO A 23 -23.53 1.35 11.22
N MET A 24 -23.33 2.23 12.20
CA MET A 24 -22.95 3.63 11.98
C MET A 24 -21.45 3.87 11.96
N LEU A 25 -20.63 2.87 12.32
CA LEU A 25 -19.18 3.03 12.37
C LEU A 25 -18.58 2.98 10.96
N ILE A 26 -17.99 4.09 10.53
CA ILE A 26 -17.24 4.12 9.27
C ILE A 26 -15.91 3.40 9.49
N VAL A 27 -15.80 2.18 8.95
CA VAL A 27 -14.55 1.41 8.98
C VAL A 27 -13.49 2.09 8.11
N ASP A 28 -12.41 2.58 8.71
CA ASP A 28 -11.30 3.17 7.95
C ASP A 28 -10.50 2.05 7.24
N MET A 29 -10.55 2.06 5.91
CA MET A 29 -9.84 1.13 5.02
C MET A 29 -8.64 1.78 4.32
N LYS A 30 -8.33 3.05 4.60
CA LYS A 30 -7.20 3.77 3.98
C LYS A 30 -5.86 3.07 4.25
N TRP A 31 -5.76 2.32 5.36
CA TRP A 31 -4.58 1.55 5.71
C TRP A 31 -4.21 0.50 4.65
N VAL A 32 -5.20 -0.17 4.03
CA VAL A 32 -4.95 -1.20 2.99
C VAL A 32 -4.26 -0.57 1.79
N MET A 33 -4.79 0.57 1.34
CA MET A 33 -4.25 1.30 0.22
C MET A 33 -2.85 1.85 0.53
N ARG A 34 -2.63 2.34 1.76
CA ARG A 34 -1.31 2.82 2.20
C ARG A 34 -0.29 1.69 2.24
N ALA A 35 -0.61 0.58 2.90
CA ALA A 35 0.26 -0.58 3.01
C ALA A 35 0.63 -1.15 1.63
N THR A 36 -0.35 -1.33 0.75
CA THR A 36 -0.11 -1.85 -0.60
C THR A 36 0.78 -0.92 -1.41
N LYS A 37 0.54 0.40 -1.35
CA LYS A 37 1.37 1.40 -2.05
C LYS A 37 2.81 1.42 -1.52
N ASN A 38 3.00 1.33 -0.21
CA ASN A 38 4.32 1.34 0.41
C ASN A 38 5.13 0.11 -0.02
N ILE A 39 4.55 -1.09 0.11
CA ILE A 39 5.20 -2.35 -0.33
C ILE A 39 5.57 -2.28 -1.82
N PHE A 40 4.65 -1.78 -2.65
CA PHE A 40 4.88 -1.67 -4.09
C PHE A 40 6.02 -0.70 -4.44
N VAL A 41 6.05 0.49 -3.81
CA VAL A 41 7.09 1.50 -4.08
C VAL A 41 8.44 1.04 -3.54
N ASP A 42 8.49 0.43 -2.36
CA ASP A 42 9.72 -0.10 -1.77
C ASP A 42 10.35 -1.16 -2.68
N GLU A 43 9.57 -2.15 -3.11
CA GLU A 43 10.09 -3.23 -3.94
C GLU A 43 10.58 -2.71 -5.30
N LEU A 44 9.90 -1.72 -5.87
CA LEU A 44 10.33 -1.07 -7.09
C LEU A 44 11.63 -0.29 -6.90
N LEU A 45 11.79 0.44 -5.79
CA LEU A 45 13.03 1.15 -5.50
C LEU A 45 14.18 0.18 -5.24
N MET A 46 13.94 -0.94 -4.57
CA MET A 46 14.92 -2.01 -4.42
C MET A 46 15.32 -2.59 -5.78
N HIS A 47 14.35 -2.91 -6.63
CA HIS A 47 14.59 -3.42 -7.99
C HIS A 47 15.36 -2.42 -8.87
N THR A 48 15.11 -1.12 -8.74
CA THR A 48 15.80 -0.08 -9.52
C THR A 48 17.02 0.51 -8.84
N ARG A 49 17.46 -0.05 -7.71
CA ARG A 49 18.61 0.41 -6.90
C ARG A 49 18.49 1.89 -6.50
N GLY A 50 17.30 2.31 -6.07
CA GLY A 50 16.99 3.66 -5.64
C GLY A 50 16.72 4.66 -6.78
N ASN A 51 16.76 4.24 -8.05
CA ASN A 51 16.46 5.13 -9.17
C ASN A 51 14.95 5.42 -9.24
N GLN A 52 14.55 6.56 -8.67
CA GLN A 52 13.14 6.99 -8.60
C GLN A 52 12.52 7.24 -9.97
N THR A 53 13.28 7.77 -10.94
CA THR A 53 12.76 8.02 -12.30
C THR A 53 12.43 6.70 -12.99
N LYS A 54 13.31 5.69 -12.88
CA LYS A 54 13.09 4.35 -13.43
C LYS A 54 11.94 3.64 -12.72
N ALA A 55 11.89 3.71 -11.39
CA ALA A 55 10.81 3.11 -10.60
C ALA A 55 9.45 3.73 -10.96
N ALA A 56 9.38 5.06 -11.08
CA ALA A 56 8.18 5.78 -11.46
C ALA A 56 7.73 5.44 -12.90
N GLY A 57 8.69 5.28 -13.82
CA GLY A 57 8.43 4.81 -15.18
C GLY A 57 7.83 3.41 -15.21
N ILE A 58 8.38 2.45 -14.44
CA ILE A 58 7.83 1.10 -14.31
C ILE A 58 6.44 1.13 -13.69
N ALA A 59 6.25 1.95 -12.65
CA ALA A 59 5.00 2.08 -11.93
C ALA A 59 3.90 2.84 -12.71
N GLY A 60 4.24 3.46 -13.85
CA GLY A 60 3.29 4.27 -14.62
C GLY A 60 2.78 5.50 -13.86
N MET A 61 3.57 6.07 -12.95
CA MET A 61 3.18 7.22 -12.15
C MET A 61 4.19 8.35 -12.22
N ASN A 62 3.79 9.55 -11.82
CA ASN A 62 4.71 10.67 -11.72
C ASN A 62 5.77 10.38 -10.62
N ARG A 63 7.05 10.71 -10.90
CA ARG A 63 8.15 10.60 -9.92
C ARG A 63 7.85 11.33 -8.61
N GLY A 64 7.22 12.50 -8.68
CA GLY A 64 6.81 13.27 -7.51
C GLY A 64 5.81 12.50 -6.64
N THR A 65 4.84 11.82 -7.24
CA THR A 65 3.88 10.96 -6.53
C THR A 65 4.57 9.78 -5.87
N LEU A 66 5.48 9.10 -6.58
CA LEU A 66 6.27 7.99 -6.03
C LEU A 66 7.07 8.45 -4.81
N ARG A 67 7.75 9.60 -4.92
CA ARG A 67 8.52 10.19 -3.82
C ARG A 67 7.63 10.52 -2.60
N THR A 68 6.46 11.09 -2.83
CA THR A 68 5.51 11.37 -1.73
C THR A 68 5.07 10.09 -1.03
N ILE A 69 4.76 9.02 -1.79
CA ILE A 69 4.39 7.72 -1.22
C ILE A 69 5.55 7.17 -0.39
N TYR A 70 6.77 7.16 -0.93
CA TYR A 70 7.95 6.68 -0.23
C TYR A 70 8.19 7.44 1.07
N ASN A 71 8.19 8.77 1.05
CA ASN A 71 8.41 9.60 2.24
C ASN A 71 7.26 9.49 3.26
N SER A 72 6.04 9.15 2.83
CA SER A 72 4.90 8.99 3.73
C SER A 72 4.97 7.72 4.59
N LYS A 73 5.91 6.81 4.27
CA LYS A 73 6.20 5.62 5.08
C LYS A 73 6.81 5.99 6.43
N ASP A 74 7.67 7.02 6.46
CA ASP A 74 8.41 7.45 7.65
C ASP A 74 7.57 8.31 8.62
N ALA A 75 6.35 8.67 8.25
CA ALA A 75 5.46 9.53 9.05
C ALA A 75 4.48 8.75 9.95
N CYS A 76 4.62 7.43 10.03
CA CYS A 76 3.77 6.55 10.85
C CYS A 76 4.56 5.65 11.80
N GLU A 77 5.87 5.90 11.97
CA GLU A 77 6.68 5.37 13.08
C GLU A 77 6.72 6.34 14.26
#